data_AF-A0A0Q5ZGX8-F1
#
_entry.id   AF-A0A0Q5ZGX8-F1
#
_cell.length_a   1.000
_cell.length_b   1.000
_cell.length_c   1.000
_cell.angle_alpha   90.00
_cell.angle_beta   90.00
_cell.angle_gamma   90.00
#
_symmetry.space_group_name_H-M   'P 1'
#
loop_
_entity.id
_entity.type
_entity.pdbx_description
1 polymer ?
#
loop_
_entity_poly.entity_id
_entity_poly.type
_entity_poly.pdbx_seq_one_letter_code
_entity_poly.pdbx_strand_id
1 'polypeptide(L)' 'MKAKGVGELGICGVAAAVANAVHNATGVRVREYPITLDKLIHRMPDVA' A
#
# COMPACT_ATOMS: atom_id res chain seq x y z
N MET A 1 35.10 8.87 7.19
CA MET A 1 34.02 8.90 6.19
C MET A 1 32.73 9.36 6.85
N LYS A 2 31.93 10.22 6.19
CA LYS A 2 30.59 10.64 6.62
C LYS A 2 29.47 9.85 5.91
N ALA A 3 29.74 8.58 5.57
CA ALA A 3 28.82 7.74 4.81
C ALA A 3 27.63 7.29 5.68
N LYS A 4 26.45 7.16 5.07
CA LYS A 4 25.24 6.63 5.71
C LYS A 4 24.77 5.38 4.96
N GLY A 5 24.17 4.44 5.68
CA GLY A 5 23.55 3.26 5.08
C GLY A 5 22.29 3.63 4.30
N VAL A 6 22.20 3.14 3.06
CA VAL A 6 21.06 3.38 2.16
C VAL A 6 20.49 2.09 1.55
N GLY A 7 21.15 0.94 1.75
CA GLY A 7 20.78 -0.32 1.10
C GLY A 7 19.34 -0.76 1.36
N GLU A 8 18.86 -0.61 2.60
CA GLU A 8 17.48 -0.95 2.98
C GLU A 8 16.53 0.25 2.92
N LEU A 9 17.07 1.48 3.00
CA LEU A 9 16.26 2.70 3.06
C LEU A 9 15.34 2.86 1.84
N GLY A 10 15.78 2.39 0.67
CA GLY A 10 14.99 2.46 -0.56
C GLY A 10 13.69 1.66 -0.51
N ILE A 11 13.63 0.57 0.27
CA ILE A 11 12.41 -0.25 0.41
C ILE A 11 11.59 0.13 1.65
N CYS A 12 12.22 0.74 2.65
CA CYS A 12 11.56 1.22 3.86
C CYS A 12 10.42 2.20 3.51
N GLY A 13 9.18 1.77 3.75
CA GLY A 13 7.98 2.60 3.55
C GLY A 13 7.27 2.42 2.20
N VAL A 14 7.86 1.70 1.24
CA VAL A 14 7.25 1.50 -0.10
C VAL A 14 5.88 0.81 0.00
N ALA A 15 5.77 -0.28 0.75
CA ALA A 15 4.50 -0.99 0.94
C ALA A 15 3.41 -0.11 1.59
N ALA A 16 3.80 0.70 2.58
CA ALA A 16 2.88 1.63 3.24
C ALA A 16 2.43 2.77 2.33
N ALA A 17 3.32 3.29 1.46
CA ALA A 17 2.99 4.29 0.46
C ALA A 17 1.95 3.75 -0.54
N VAL A 18 2.15 2.53 -1.04
CA VAL A 18 1.18 1.84 -1.91
C VAL A 18 -0.15 1.62 -1.18
N ALA A 19 -0.13 1.16 0.07
CA ALA A 19 -1.34 0.97 0.87
C ALA A 19 -2.12 2.28 1.08
N ASN A 20 -1.42 3.40 1.30
CA ASN A 20 -2.03 4.73 1.39
C ASN A 20 -2.65 5.16 0.05
N ALA A 21 -1.98 4.90 -1.07
CA ALA A 21 -2.51 5.20 -2.40
C ALA A 21 -3.79 4.39 -2.71
N VAL A 22 -3.81 3.10 -2.40
CA VAL A 22 -5.01 2.25 -2.54
C VAL A 22 -6.15 2.79 -1.69
N HIS A 23 -5.88 3.13 -0.42
CA HIS A 23 -6.89 3.72 0.46
C HIS A 23 -7.42 5.06 -0.07
N ASN A 24 -6.54 5.92 -0.60
CA ASN A 24 -6.94 7.18 -1.23
C ASN A 24 -7.83 6.98 -2.46
N ALA A 25 -7.51 5.98 -3.30
CA ALA A 25 -8.26 5.71 -4.52
C ALA A 25 -9.62 5.03 -4.27
N THR A 26 -9.69 4.16 -3.27
CA THR A 26 -10.86 3.28 -3.05
C THR A 26 -11.69 3.64 -1.82
N GLY A 27 -11.18 4.50 -0.93
CA GLY A 27 -11.73 4.70 0.42
C GLY A 27 -11.51 3.51 1.36
N VAL A 28 -10.99 2.37 0.86
CA VAL A 28 -10.89 1.11 1.59
C VAL A 28 -9.49 0.95 2.17
N ARG A 29 -9.38 0.81 3.51
CA ARG A 29 -8.10 0.58 4.19
C ARG A 29 -7.84 -0.91 4.43
N VAL A 30 -6.84 -1.47 3.75
CA VAL A 30 -6.32 -2.82 4.02
C VAL A 30 -5.11 -2.70 4.95
N ARG A 31 -5.09 -3.45 6.05
CA ARG A 31 -3.99 -3.47 7.04
C ARG A 31 -3.18 -4.76 7.03
N GLU A 32 -3.74 -5.81 6.44
CA GLU A 32 -3.12 -7.12 6.32
C GLU A 32 -2.54 -7.29 4.92
N TYR A 33 -1.21 -7.31 4.82
CA TYR A 33 -0.51 -7.55 3.57
C TYR A 33 -0.53 -9.05 3.20
N PRO A 34 -0.42 -9.40 1.91
CA PRO A 34 -0.39 -8.51 0.73
C PRO A 34 -1.77 -7.90 0.43
N ILE A 35 -1.78 -6.76 -0.28
CA ILE A 35 -3.03 -6.11 -0.74
C ILE A 35 -3.44 -6.76 -2.07
N THR A 36 -4.28 -7.77 -1.98
CA THR A 36 -4.82 -8.52 -3.13
C THR A 36 -6.26 -8.08 -3.44
N LEU A 37 -6.74 -8.42 -4.65
CA LEU A 37 -8.05 -7.98 -5.15
C LEU A 37 -9.22 -8.47 -4.29
N ASP A 38 -9.15 -9.69 -3.74
CA ASP A 38 -10.17 -10.26 -2.84
C ASP A 38 -10.44 -9.39 -1.60
N LYS A 39 -9.43 -8.65 -1.13
CA LYS A 39 -9.54 -7.72 0.00
C LYS A 39 -10.20 -6.39 -0.36
N LEU A 40 -10.40 -6.11 -1.65
CA LEU A 40 -10.96 -4.86 -2.18
C LEU A 40 -12.34 -5.06 -2.82
N ILE A 41 -12.49 -6.09 -3.65
CA ILE A 41 -13.61 -6.23 -4.59
C ILE A 41 -14.99 -6.19 -3.92
N HIS A 42 -15.14 -6.79 -2.74
CA HIS A 42 -16.39 -6.83 -1.98
C HIS A 42 -16.78 -5.50 -1.32
N ARG A 43 -15.92 -4.49 -1.41
CA ARG A 43 -16.12 -3.15 -0.81
C ARG A 43 -16.14 -2.04 -1.86
N MET A 44 -16.15 -2.40 -3.15
CA MET A 44 -16.25 -1.46 -4.25
C MET A 44 -17.72 -1.16 -4.58
N PRO A 45 -18.02 -0.01 -5.21
CA PRO A 45 -19.36 0.28 -5.72
C PRO A 45 -19.82 -0.77 -6.72
N ASP A 46 -21.14 -0.94 -6.82
CA ASP A 46 -21.75 -1.79 -7.84
C ASP A 46 -21.43 -1.29 -9.25
N VAL A 47 -21.31 -2.22 -10.18
CA VAL A 47 -21.11 -1.90 -11.60
C VAL A 47 -22.43 -1.40 -12.18
N ALA A 48 -22.36 -0.31 -12.94
CA ALA A 48 -23.51 0.30 -13.62
C ALA A 48 -24.11 -0.60 -14.71
#